data_AF-A0A6G3XZJ4-F1
#
_entry.id   AF-A0A6G3XZJ4-F1
#
_cell.length_a   1.000
_cell.length_b   1.000
_cell.length_c   1.000
_cell.angle_alpha   90.00
_cell.angle_beta   90.00
_cell.angle_gamma   90.00
#
_symmetry.space_group_name_H-M   'P 1'
#
loop_
_entity.id
_entity.type
_entity.pdbx_description
1 polymer ?
#
loop_
_entity_poly.entity_id
_entity_poly.type
_entity_poly.pdbx_seq_one_letter_code
_entity_poly.pdbx_strand_id
1 'polypeptide(L)'
;WPLQNELESEKGTWDMTSALGKSINTYFALLEQKAGLCETVEMAKKVGYERGDGKKVGEYPSITLGGEVSTPLSMAGAYAAFANRGTYCTPIAIESIKDPQGKKIPVPKSSCSRAMSEKTADTINQMLKGVVEDGTGTQAGLSDRDNAGKTGTTNDRKDAWFVGYTPNLSTAVWVGDDVGEKSSMFGVTIG
;
A
#
# COMPACT_ATOMS: atom_id res chain seq x y z
N TRP A 1 10.52 -16.25 -15.50
CA TRP A 1 10.72 -14.83 -15.14
C TRP A 1 11.90 -14.77 -14.18
N PRO A 2 13.04 -14.17 -14.57
CA PRO A 2 14.16 -14.00 -13.65
C PRO A 2 13.77 -12.99 -12.56
N LEU A 3 13.70 -13.47 -11.32
CA LEU A 3 13.32 -12.68 -10.14
C LEU A 3 14.51 -12.60 -9.19
N GLN A 4 14.77 -11.40 -8.65
CA GLN A 4 15.81 -11.14 -7.68
C GLN A 4 15.30 -10.27 -6.54
N ASN A 5 15.96 -10.37 -5.38
CA ASN A 5 15.78 -9.45 -4.26
C ASN A 5 16.55 -8.13 -4.53
N GLU A 6 16.32 -7.11 -3.70
CA GLU A 6 16.93 -5.79 -3.87
C GLU A 6 18.45 -5.88 -3.69
N LEU A 7 18.91 -6.64 -2.69
CA LEU A 7 20.33 -6.82 -2.40
C LEU A 7 20.77 -8.27 -2.66
N GLU A 8 21.96 -8.46 -3.24
CA GLU A 8 22.52 -9.81 -3.44
C GLU A 8 22.76 -10.58 -2.13
N SER A 9 22.83 -9.87 -1.00
CA SER A 9 23.00 -10.45 0.33
C SER A 9 21.70 -10.99 0.93
N GLU A 10 20.54 -10.65 0.36
CA GLU A 10 19.22 -11.09 0.81
C GLU A 10 18.94 -12.53 0.36
N LYS A 11 19.65 -13.48 0.97
CA LYS A 11 19.58 -14.91 0.67
C LYS A 11 19.23 -15.69 1.92
N GLY A 12 18.61 -16.86 1.73
CA GLY A 12 18.27 -17.78 2.82
C GLY A 12 16.77 -17.85 3.09
N THR A 13 16.43 -18.36 4.27
CA THR A 13 15.05 -18.56 4.73
C THR A 13 14.60 -17.38 5.56
N TRP A 14 13.34 -16.98 5.37
CA TRP A 14 12.71 -15.88 6.07
C TRP A 14 11.41 -16.36 6.69
N ASP A 15 11.08 -15.87 7.89
CA ASP A 15 9.70 -15.86 8.34
C ASP A 15 8.94 -14.72 7.66
N MET A 16 7.61 -14.74 7.73
CA MET A 16 6.79 -13.77 7.01
C MET A 16 7.00 -12.33 7.50
N THR A 17 7.24 -12.15 8.80
CA THR A 17 7.42 -10.82 9.41
C THR A 17 8.73 -10.21 8.96
N SER A 18 9.83 -10.95 9.05
CA SER A 18 11.14 -10.47 8.57
C SER A 18 11.18 -10.27 7.05
N ALA A 19 10.51 -11.15 6.28
CA ALA A 19 10.36 -10.99 4.85
C ALA A 19 9.60 -9.70 4.48
N LEU A 20 8.51 -9.37 5.20
CA LEU A 20 7.77 -8.12 5.00
C LEU A 20 8.60 -6.90 5.40
N GLY A 21 9.26 -6.98 6.57
CA GLY A 21 10.14 -5.94 7.11
C GLY A 21 11.26 -5.53 6.16
N LYS A 22 11.85 -6.51 5.47
CA LYS A 22 12.93 -6.31 4.48
C LYS A 22 12.45 -6.26 3.03
N SER A 23 11.16 -6.48 2.77
CA SER A 23 10.58 -6.46 1.43
C SER A 23 11.19 -7.50 0.46
N ILE A 24 11.34 -8.75 0.91
CA ILE A 24 12.01 -9.83 0.16
C ILE A 24 11.14 -10.32 -1.02
N ASN A 25 11.46 -9.89 -2.24
CA ASN A 25 10.70 -10.19 -3.47
C ASN A 25 10.46 -11.69 -3.69
N THR A 26 11.49 -12.52 -3.55
CA THR A 26 11.38 -13.97 -3.80
C THR A 26 10.45 -14.66 -2.80
N TYR A 27 10.37 -14.15 -1.57
CA TYR A 27 9.43 -14.66 -0.57
C TYR A 27 7.98 -14.39 -1.00
N PHE A 28 7.68 -13.15 -1.43
CA PHE A 28 6.32 -12.77 -1.81
C PHE A 28 5.85 -13.45 -3.11
N ALA A 29 6.74 -13.68 -4.08
CA ALA A 29 6.40 -14.48 -5.26
C ALA A 29 6.04 -15.94 -4.91
N LEU A 30 6.77 -16.56 -3.97
CA LEU A 30 6.45 -17.90 -3.48
C LEU A 30 5.19 -17.92 -2.60
N LEU A 31 4.95 -16.85 -1.83
CA LEU A 31 3.74 -16.70 -1.03
C LEU A 31 2.51 -16.58 -1.93
N GLU A 32 2.57 -15.77 -2.99
CA GLU A 32 1.50 -15.65 -3.99
C GLU A 32 1.22 -17.00 -4.64
N GLN A 33 2.25 -17.76 -5.02
CA GLN A 33 2.06 -19.10 -5.58
C GLN A 33 1.31 -20.04 -4.62
N LYS A 34 1.52 -19.90 -3.30
CA LYS A 34 0.84 -20.71 -2.27
C LYS A 34 -0.56 -20.20 -1.94
N ALA A 35 -0.76 -18.89 -1.90
CA ALA A 35 -2.03 -18.24 -1.55
C ALA A 35 -3.01 -18.23 -2.73
N GLY A 36 -2.48 -18.15 -3.95
CA GLY A 36 -3.22 -18.03 -5.20
C GLY A 36 -3.17 -16.62 -5.77
N LEU A 37 -2.92 -16.53 -7.08
CA LEU A 37 -2.87 -15.26 -7.83
C LEU A 37 -4.23 -14.56 -7.83
N CYS A 38 -5.31 -15.31 -8.10
CA CYS A 38 -6.66 -14.77 -8.14
C CYS A 38 -7.09 -14.26 -6.76
N GLU A 39 -6.79 -15.01 -5.70
CA GLU A 39 -7.07 -14.67 -4.32
C GLU A 39 -6.33 -13.38 -3.90
N THR A 40 -5.10 -13.21 -4.37
CA THR A 40 -4.30 -11.99 -4.17
C THR A 40 -4.97 -10.79 -4.83
N VAL A 41 -5.39 -10.93 -6.09
CA VAL A 41 -6.11 -9.88 -6.84
C VAL A 41 -7.45 -9.55 -6.19
N GLU A 42 -8.21 -10.56 -5.76
CA GLU A 42 -9.48 -10.37 -5.07
C GLU A 42 -9.31 -9.68 -3.71
N MET A 43 -8.24 -9.99 -2.96
CA MET A 43 -7.93 -9.27 -1.73
C MET A 43 -7.59 -7.80 -2.00
N ALA A 44 -6.80 -7.51 -3.05
CA ALA A 44 -6.50 -6.13 -3.44
C ALA A 44 -7.79 -5.35 -3.73
N LYS A 45 -8.72 -5.92 -4.52
CA LYS A 45 -10.03 -5.31 -4.78
C LYS A 45 -10.85 -5.13 -3.50
N LYS A 46 -10.84 -6.10 -2.57
CA LYS A 46 -11.58 -6.03 -1.30
C LYS A 46 -11.12 -4.89 -0.40
N VAL A 47 -9.82 -4.57 -0.40
CA VAL A 47 -9.30 -3.39 0.30
C VAL A 47 -9.48 -2.11 -0.51
N GLY A 48 -10.15 -2.15 -1.66
CA GLY A 48 -10.46 -0.97 -2.46
C GLY A 48 -9.36 -0.53 -3.41
N TYR A 49 -8.37 -1.39 -3.69
CA TYR A 49 -7.35 -1.09 -4.68
C TYR A 49 -7.96 -1.05 -6.09
N GLU A 50 -7.76 0.09 -6.74
CA GLU A 50 -8.06 0.30 -8.16
C GLU A 50 -6.85 0.91 -8.87
N ARG A 51 -6.70 0.58 -10.16
CA ARG A 51 -5.65 1.16 -11.00
C ARG A 51 -5.96 2.62 -11.32
N GLY A 52 -4.92 3.45 -11.38
CA GLY A 52 -5.04 4.87 -11.74
C GLY A 52 -5.47 5.13 -13.18
N ASP A 53 -5.33 4.16 -14.07
CA ASP A 53 -5.79 4.25 -15.47
C ASP A 53 -7.21 3.70 -15.68
N GLY A 54 -7.92 3.32 -14.60
CA GLY A 54 -9.28 2.80 -14.65
C GLY A 54 -9.42 1.41 -15.29
N LYS A 55 -8.32 0.74 -15.64
CA LYS A 55 -8.35 -0.62 -16.17
C LYS A 55 -8.52 -1.63 -15.03
N LYS A 56 -8.81 -2.88 -15.39
CA LYS A 56 -8.82 -3.99 -14.44
C LYS A 56 -7.41 -4.24 -13.90
N VAL A 57 -7.33 -4.54 -12.61
CA VAL A 57 -6.12 -5.06 -11.96
C VAL A 57 -5.60 -6.26 -12.75
N GLY A 58 -4.31 -6.28 -13.05
CA GLY A 58 -3.68 -7.35 -13.82
C GLY A 58 -3.68 -8.70 -13.09
N GLU A 59 -3.69 -9.78 -13.85
CA GLU A 59 -3.63 -11.16 -13.33
C GLU A 59 -2.36 -11.82 -13.88
N TYR A 60 -1.21 -11.43 -13.32
CA TYR A 60 0.10 -11.97 -13.69
C TYR A 60 1.00 -12.12 -12.46
N PRO A 61 1.96 -13.06 -12.43
CA PRO A 61 2.75 -13.38 -11.23
C PRO A 61 3.56 -12.21 -10.63
N SER A 62 3.84 -11.17 -11.42
CA SER A 62 4.55 -9.99 -10.94
C SER A 62 3.68 -8.99 -10.20
N ILE A 63 2.37 -9.23 -10.05
CA ILE A 63 1.48 -8.29 -9.36
C ILE A 63 1.84 -8.11 -7.88
N THR A 64 2.27 -9.18 -7.20
CA THR A 64 2.74 -9.12 -5.81
C THR A 64 3.94 -8.17 -5.61
N LEU A 65 4.64 -7.79 -6.70
CA LEU A 65 5.79 -6.88 -6.66
C LEU A 65 5.46 -5.44 -7.06
N GLY A 66 4.18 -5.08 -7.24
CA GLY A 66 3.77 -3.68 -7.43
C GLY A 66 3.95 -3.13 -8.84
N GLY A 67 3.86 -3.96 -9.89
CA GLY A 67 3.92 -3.53 -11.29
C GLY A 67 2.68 -2.77 -11.81
N GLU A 68 1.69 -2.52 -10.95
CA GLU A 68 0.42 -1.91 -11.31
C GLU A 68 0.47 -0.36 -11.22
N VAL A 69 -0.29 0.30 -12.10
CA VAL A 69 -0.42 1.77 -12.11
C VAL A 69 -1.30 2.19 -10.92
N SER A 70 -0.68 2.71 -9.87
CA SER A 70 -1.35 3.02 -8.60
C SER A 70 -1.45 4.53 -8.38
N THR A 71 -2.51 4.99 -7.71
CA THR A 71 -2.63 6.39 -7.26
C THR A 71 -2.45 6.48 -5.75
N PRO A 72 -1.97 7.62 -5.22
CA PRO A 72 -1.90 7.83 -3.77
C PRO A 72 -3.24 7.64 -3.07
N LEU A 73 -4.34 8.08 -3.69
CA LEU A 73 -5.68 7.93 -3.12
C LEU A 73 -6.10 6.45 -2.99
N SER A 74 -5.86 5.65 -4.04
CA SER A 74 -6.13 4.21 -4.04
C SER A 74 -5.33 3.49 -2.94
N MET A 75 -4.03 3.81 -2.83
CA MET A 75 -3.15 3.22 -1.82
C MET A 75 -3.51 3.65 -0.38
N ALA A 76 -3.81 4.93 -0.16
CA ALA A 76 -4.23 5.43 1.15
C ALA A 76 -5.56 4.77 1.59
N GLY A 77 -6.52 4.62 0.67
CA GLY A 77 -7.76 3.89 0.92
C GLY A 77 -7.54 2.42 1.28
N ALA A 78 -6.65 1.74 0.55
CA ALA A 78 -6.29 0.35 0.85
C ALA A 78 -5.68 0.18 2.24
N TYR A 79 -4.72 1.03 2.61
CA TYR A 79 -4.07 0.95 3.92
C TYR A 79 -4.99 1.40 5.07
N ALA A 80 -5.97 2.25 4.78
CA ALA A 80 -7.01 2.58 5.76
C ALA A 80 -7.84 1.35 6.17
N ALA A 81 -7.97 0.34 5.31
CA ALA A 81 -8.62 -0.92 5.67
C ALA A 81 -7.87 -1.67 6.79
N PHE A 82 -6.53 -1.63 6.80
CA PHE A 82 -5.72 -2.22 7.87
C PHE A 82 -5.84 -1.42 9.17
N ALA A 83 -5.75 -0.09 9.08
CA ALA A 83 -5.96 0.83 10.21
C ALA A 83 -7.34 0.63 10.86
N ASN A 84 -8.37 0.43 10.02
CA ASN A 84 -9.75 0.18 10.43
C ASN A 84 -10.06 -1.31 10.66
N ARG A 85 -9.06 -2.07 11.13
CA ARG A 85 -9.15 -3.47 11.56
C ARG A 85 -9.90 -4.39 10.57
N GLY A 86 -9.64 -4.19 9.28
CA GLY A 86 -10.13 -5.02 8.18
C GLY A 86 -11.40 -4.51 7.49
N THR A 87 -11.89 -3.31 7.83
CA THR A 87 -13.04 -2.68 7.15
C THR A 87 -12.58 -1.59 6.19
N TYR A 88 -12.81 -1.78 4.89
CA TYR A 88 -12.60 -0.75 3.89
C TYR A 88 -13.83 0.16 3.82
N CYS A 89 -13.61 1.45 3.64
CA CYS A 89 -14.66 2.44 3.39
C CYS A 89 -14.26 3.29 2.20
N THR A 90 -15.17 3.52 1.25
CA THR A 90 -14.85 4.30 0.05
C THR A 90 -14.49 5.75 0.42
N PRO A 91 -13.41 6.31 -0.13
CA PRO A 91 -13.04 7.69 0.14
C PRO A 91 -14.08 8.66 -0.43
N ILE A 92 -14.45 9.68 0.34
CA ILE A 92 -15.31 10.78 -0.09
C ILE A 92 -14.64 12.11 0.21
N ALA A 93 -14.77 13.07 -0.70
CA ALA A 93 -14.20 14.41 -0.54
C ALA A 93 -15.24 15.46 -0.09
N ILE A 94 -16.53 15.14 -0.18
CA ILE A 94 -17.63 16.09 -0.01
C ILE A 94 -18.54 15.59 1.13
N GLU A 95 -18.59 16.35 2.22
CA GLU A 95 -19.47 16.06 3.36
C GLU A 95 -20.88 16.64 3.17
N SER A 96 -20.99 17.85 2.61
CA SER A 96 -22.28 18.47 2.31
C SER A 96 -22.18 19.53 1.22
N ILE A 97 -23.26 19.73 0.48
CA ILE A 97 -23.45 20.84 -0.45
C ILE A 97 -24.77 21.53 -0.12
N LYS A 98 -24.80 22.87 -0.20
CA LYS A 98 -26.03 23.67 -0.13
C LYS A 98 -26.11 24.59 -1.35
N ASP A 99 -27.32 24.79 -1.86
CA ASP A 99 -27.58 25.79 -2.91
C ASP A 99 -27.63 27.22 -2.32
N PRO A 100 -27.71 28.28 -3.16
CA PRO A 100 -27.79 29.66 -2.68
C PRO A 100 -29.01 29.96 -1.79
N GLN A 101 -30.06 29.14 -1.84
CA GLN A 101 -31.26 29.24 -1.03
C GLN A 101 -31.13 28.45 0.30
N GLY A 102 -29.99 27.79 0.53
CA GLY A 102 -29.69 27.02 1.74
C GLY A 102 -30.22 25.59 1.72
N LYS A 103 -30.79 25.11 0.60
CA LYS A 103 -31.29 23.74 0.47
C LYS A 103 -30.12 22.76 0.32
N LYS A 104 -30.16 21.67 1.09
CA LYS A 104 -29.14 20.60 1.01
C LYS A 104 -29.25 19.86 -0.33
N ILE A 105 -28.12 19.68 -1.00
CA ILE A 105 -27.98 18.84 -2.19
C ILE A 105 -27.39 17.49 -1.77
N PRO A 106 -27.93 16.35 -2.25
CA PRO A 106 -27.35 15.04 -1.99
C PRO A 106 -25.90 14.94 -2.46
N VAL A 107 -25.05 14.31 -1.65
CA VAL A 107 -23.64 14.07 -1.96
C VAL A 107 -23.33 12.57 -1.83
N PRO A 108 -22.29 12.05 -2.50
CA PRO A 108 -21.86 10.66 -2.33
C PRO A 108 -21.60 10.34 -0.85
N LYS A 109 -22.14 9.21 -0.39
CA LYS A 109 -21.84 8.68 0.95
C LYS A 109 -20.75 7.63 0.85
N SER A 110 -19.94 7.52 1.89
CA SER A 110 -18.99 6.42 2.00
C SER A 110 -19.75 5.10 2.15
N SER A 111 -19.31 4.08 1.43
CA SER A 111 -19.78 2.70 1.58
C SER A 111 -18.68 1.89 2.23
N CYS A 112 -19.01 1.14 3.29
CA CYS A 112 -18.06 0.33 4.03
C CYS A 112 -18.34 -1.16 3.87
N SER A 113 -17.28 -1.95 3.73
CA SER A 113 -17.35 -3.40 3.62
C SER A 113 -16.19 -4.08 4.35
N ARG A 114 -16.45 -5.28 4.87
CA ARG A 114 -15.41 -6.10 5.52
C ARG A 114 -14.51 -6.71 4.45
N ALA A 115 -13.25 -6.31 4.40
CA ALA A 115 -12.24 -6.88 3.50
C ALA A 115 -11.61 -8.15 4.10
N MET A 116 -11.34 -8.14 5.41
CA MET A 116 -10.73 -9.26 6.15
C MET A 116 -11.20 -9.33 7.60
N SER A 117 -10.82 -10.40 8.30
CA SER A 117 -11.10 -10.52 9.74
C SER A 117 -10.27 -9.52 10.55
N GLU A 118 -10.76 -9.12 11.72
CA GLU A 118 -9.99 -8.27 12.64
C GLU A 118 -8.66 -8.92 13.01
N LYS A 119 -8.66 -10.23 13.29
CA LYS A 119 -7.43 -10.98 13.59
C LYS A 119 -6.41 -10.90 12.45
N THR A 120 -6.86 -11.00 11.20
CA THR A 120 -6.00 -10.87 10.02
C THR A 120 -5.42 -9.46 9.93
N ALA A 121 -6.26 -8.43 10.10
CA ALA A 121 -5.81 -7.05 10.07
C ALA A 121 -4.83 -6.73 11.21
N ASP A 122 -5.11 -7.19 12.43
CA ASP A 122 -4.23 -6.99 13.59
C ASP A 122 -2.88 -7.70 13.40
N THR A 123 -2.86 -8.87 12.75
CA THR A 123 -1.61 -9.58 12.40
C THR A 123 -0.80 -8.76 11.37
N ILE A 124 -1.46 -8.24 10.33
CA ILE A 124 -0.83 -7.37 9.34
C ILE A 124 -0.29 -6.09 9.99
N ASN A 125 -1.05 -5.49 10.90
CA ASN A 125 -0.64 -4.29 11.64
C ASN A 125 0.63 -4.54 12.46
N GLN A 126 0.74 -5.69 13.15
CA GLN A 126 1.96 -6.05 13.89
C GLN A 126 3.17 -6.18 12.96
N MET A 127 3.00 -6.80 11.80
CA MET A 127 4.10 -6.96 10.85
C MET A 127 4.52 -5.63 10.20
N LEU A 128 3.55 -4.78 9.84
CA LEU A 128 3.79 -3.45 9.26
C LEU A 128 4.33 -2.44 10.28
N LYS A 129 4.10 -2.65 11.58
CA LYS A 129 4.77 -1.93 12.65
C LYS A 129 6.28 -2.23 12.66
N GLY A 130 6.67 -3.50 12.49
CA GLY A 130 8.09 -3.87 12.35
C GLY A 130 8.81 -3.13 11.21
N VAL A 131 8.13 -2.91 10.07
CA VAL A 131 8.72 -2.18 8.93
C VAL A 131 9.21 -0.77 9.33
N VAL A 132 8.49 -0.08 10.22
CA VAL A 132 8.78 1.29 10.65
C VAL A 132 9.58 1.35 11.96
N GLU A 133 9.74 0.23 12.67
CA GLU A 133 10.55 0.14 13.89
C GLU A 133 12.00 -0.30 13.60
N ASP A 134 12.19 -1.34 12.78
CA ASP A 134 13.50 -1.91 12.48
C ASP A 134 13.67 -2.39 11.02
N GLY A 135 12.70 -2.10 10.16
CA GLY A 135 12.70 -2.46 8.75
C GLY A 135 13.05 -1.31 7.79
N THR A 136 12.63 -1.47 6.53
CA THR A 136 12.94 -0.51 5.44
C THR A 136 12.35 0.89 5.66
N GLY A 137 11.32 1.02 6.51
CA GLY A 137 10.60 2.27 6.77
C GLY A 137 11.03 3.00 8.05
N THR A 138 12.11 2.57 8.72
CA THR A 138 12.52 3.07 10.04
C THR A 138 12.57 4.60 10.14
N GLN A 139 13.05 5.29 9.10
CA GLN A 139 13.15 6.76 9.09
C GLN A 139 11.79 7.48 9.08
N ALA A 140 10.72 6.80 8.66
CA ALA A 140 9.36 7.34 8.65
C ALA A 140 8.55 6.95 9.90
N GLY A 141 9.13 6.15 10.80
CA GLY A 141 8.48 5.73 12.05
C GLY A 141 8.24 6.91 12.99
N LEU A 142 7.04 6.98 13.55
CA LEU A 142 6.69 7.97 14.57
C LEU A 142 6.97 7.41 15.98
N SER A 143 7.47 8.25 16.88
CA SER A 143 7.77 7.87 18.27
C SER A 143 6.70 8.28 19.28
N ASP A 144 5.78 9.18 18.89
CA ASP A 144 4.77 9.77 19.77
C ASP A 144 3.41 9.07 19.71
N ARG A 145 3.22 8.14 18.76
CA ARG A 145 1.97 7.42 18.53
C ARG A 145 2.18 6.12 17.77
N ASP A 146 1.24 5.19 17.94
CA ASP A 146 1.22 3.95 17.15
C ASP A 146 1.09 4.26 15.66
N ASN A 147 2.00 3.68 14.88
CA ASN A 147 2.04 3.78 13.44
C ASN A 147 2.55 2.48 12.81
N ALA A 148 2.18 2.27 11.56
CA ALA A 148 2.62 1.17 10.73
C ALA A 148 2.72 1.67 9.29
N GLY A 149 3.54 1.02 8.47
CA GLY A 149 3.66 1.44 7.08
C GLY A 149 4.52 0.52 6.24
N LYS A 150 4.62 0.86 4.95
CA LYS A 150 5.43 0.13 3.99
C LYS A 150 6.09 1.05 2.98
N THR A 151 7.36 0.78 2.70
CA THR A 151 8.10 1.38 1.59
C THR A 151 7.82 0.64 0.28
N GLY A 152 7.87 1.36 -0.83
CA GLY A 152 7.89 0.80 -2.17
C GLY A 152 8.91 1.53 -3.05
N THR A 153 9.60 0.78 -3.90
CA THR A 153 10.51 1.32 -4.91
C THR A 153 10.36 0.51 -6.19
N THR A 154 10.19 1.19 -7.32
CA THR A 154 10.17 0.53 -8.63
C THR A 154 11.59 0.28 -9.13
N ASN A 155 11.73 -0.48 -10.22
CA ASN A 155 13.02 -0.71 -10.87
C ASN A 155 13.74 0.61 -11.20
N ASP A 156 15.06 0.61 -11.08
CA ASP A 156 15.94 1.78 -11.16
C ASP A 156 15.62 2.90 -10.15
N ARG A 157 14.75 2.60 -9.17
CA ARG A 157 14.25 3.54 -8.14
C ARG A 157 13.62 4.78 -8.76
N LYS A 158 12.86 4.60 -9.84
CA LYS A 158 12.21 5.69 -10.56
C LYS A 158 10.99 6.25 -9.85
N ASP A 159 10.33 5.42 -9.06
CA ASP A 159 9.20 5.77 -8.22
C ASP A 159 9.52 5.34 -6.79
N ALA A 160 9.44 6.28 -5.85
CA ALA A 160 9.58 6.05 -4.42
C ALA A 160 8.21 6.24 -3.75
N TRP A 161 7.81 5.26 -2.94
CA TRP A 161 6.55 5.24 -2.24
C TRP A 161 6.75 5.02 -0.75
N PHE A 162 5.93 5.70 0.04
CA PHE A 162 5.65 5.32 1.42
C PHE A 162 4.15 5.39 1.66
N VAL A 163 3.59 4.32 2.19
CA VAL A 163 2.20 4.31 2.67
C VAL A 163 2.22 3.96 4.14
N GLY A 164 1.75 4.88 4.97
CA GLY A 164 1.77 4.75 6.42
C GLY A 164 0.42 5.12 7.01
N TYR A 165 0.15 4.61 8.20
CA TYR A 165 -1.08 4.89 8.91
C TYR A 165 -0.90 4.81 10.42
N THR A 166 -1.83 5.48 11.09
CA THR A 166 -2.13 5.38 12.52
C THR A 166 -3.56 4.85 12.64
N PRO A 167 -4.10 4.57 13.86
CA PRO A 167 -5.47 4.08 14.00
C PRO A 167 -6.56 4.99 13.40
N ASN A 168 -6.27 6.28 13.17
CA ASN A 168 -7.26 7.26 12.70
C ASN A 168 -6.87 8.00 11.40
N LEU A 169 -5.73 7.69 10.78
CA LEU A 169 -5.28 8.34 9.55
C LEU A 169 -4.43 7.40 8.71
N SER A 170 -4.71 7.33 7.41
CA SER A 170 -3.87 6.66 6.40
C SER A 170 -3.36 7.69 5.40
N THR A 171 -2.11 7.58 4.99
CA THR A 171 -1.45 8.53 4.08
C THR A 171 -0.53 7.76 3.12
N ALA A 172 -0.62 8.11 1.84
CA ALA A 172 0.28 7.62 0.80
C ALA A 172 1.05 8.79 0.20
N VAL A 173 2.36 8.65 0.11
CA VAL A 173 3.28 9.60 -0.53
C VAL A 173 3.94 8.88 -1.69
N TRP A 174 3.95 9.56 -2.84
CA TRP A 174 4.72 9.17 -4.01
C TRP A 174 5.67 10.30 -4.38
N VAL A 175 6.87 9.91 -4.76
CA VAL A 175 7.88 10.79 -5.34
C VAL A 175 8.39 10.10 -6.59
N GLY A 176 8.42 10.83 -7.69
CA GLY A 176 8.96 10.35 -8.95
C GLY A 176 8.89 11.43 -10.01
N ASP A 177 9.39 11.09 -11.19
CA ASP A 177 9.36 11.96 -12.35
C ASP A 177 8.07 11.72 -13.15
N ASP A 178 7.31 12.79 -13.38
CA ASP A 178 6.05 12.77 -14.12
C ASP A 178 6.22 13.06 -15.62
N VAL A 179 7.41 13.53 -16.08
CA VAL A 179 7.63 13.95 -17.47
C VAL A 179 9.04 13.63 -17.98
N GLY A 180 9.16 12.91 -19.09
CA GLY A 180 10.45 12.67 -19.76
C GLY A 180 11.13 11.37 -19.35
N GLU A 181 12.48 11.34 -19.38
CA GLU A 181 13.23 10.17 -18.91
C GLU A 181 13.21 10.11 -17.39
N LYS A 182 12.56 9.07 -16.85
CA LYS A 182 12.45 8.87 -15.41
C LYS A 182 13.83 8.81 -14.75
N SER A 183 14.15 9.84 -13.97
CA SER A 183 15.38 9.93 -13.18
C SER A 183 15.36 8.92 -12.02
N SER A 184 16.54 8.42 -11.64
CA SER A 184 16.66 7.58 -10.44
C SER A 184 16.52 8.43 -9.18
N MET A 185 15.71 7.98 -8.21
CA MET A 185 15.53 8.65 -6.92
C MET A 185 16.61 8.27 -5.89
N PHE A 186 17.68 7.58 -6.29
CA PHE A 186 18.77 7.22 -5.39
C PHE A 186 19.60 8.43 -4.96
N GLY A 187 19.72 8.67 -3.65
CA GLY A 187 20.53 9.77 -3.11
C GLY A 187 19.98 11.17 -3.40
N VAL A 188 18.72 11.26 -3.85
CA VAL A 188 18.05 12.54 -4.10
C VAL A 188 17.51 13.08 -2.78
N THR A 189 17.87 14.32 -2.45
CA THR A 189 17.28 15.08 -1.34
C THR A 189 16.28 16.07 -1.92
N ILE A 190 15.06 16.07 -1.40
CA ILE A 190 13.99 16.97 -1.83
C ILE A 190 13.57 17.78 -0.61
N GLY A 191 14.01 19.05 -0.56
CA GLY A 191 13.73 19.97 0.54
C GLY A 191 14.78 19.92 1.65
#